data_AF-A0A8C3FB52-F1
#
_entry.id   AF-A0A8C3FB52-F1
#
_cell.length_a   1.000
_cell.length_b   1.000
_cell.length_c   1.000
_cell.angle_alpha   90.00
_cell.angle_beta   90.00
_cell.angle_gamma   90.00
#
_symmetry.space_group_name_H-M   'P 1'
#
loop_
_entity.id
_entity.type
_entity.pdbx_description
1 polymer ?
#
loop_
_entity_poly.entity_id
_entity_poly.type
_entity_poly.pdbx_seq_one_letter_code
_entity_poly.pdbx_strand_id
1 'polypeptide(L)'
;MKGSPVSSQRLSSWITSCIRTCYDLAGVSAPHLTAHSTRAQASSTAFLAQVPIQDICRAAVWSSVHTFTAHYALVQQSRDDAAFGSVVLHTVNETFAIDLIAEQPVNKVESRVISCDGGGGALGHPKVYINLDKDTKTGTCGYCGLQFKQKHHH
;
A
#
# COMPACT_ATOMS: atom_id res chain seq x y z
N MET A 1 37.28 -8.52 35.13
CA MET A 1 37.42 -9.18 33.82
C MET A 1 36.26 -8.71 32.96
N LYS A 2 36.50 -7.91 31.89
CA LYS A 2 35.40 -7.49 31.00
C LYS A 2 35.12 -8.64 30.03
N GLY A 3 33.92 -9.21 30.09
CA GLY A 3 33.51 -10.28 29.18
C GLY A 3 33.40 -9.78 27.74
N SER A 4 33.69 -10.64 26.77
CA SER A 4 33.54 -10.31 25.36
C SER A 4 32.05 -10.12 25.00
N PRO A 5 31.72 -9.20 24.07
CA PRO A 5 30.35 -9.05 23.58
C PRO A 5 29.83 -10.35 22.97
N VAL A 6 28.60 -10.72 23.30
CA VAL A 6 27.95 -11.91 22.73
C VAL A 6 27.54 -11.61 21.28
N SER A 7 27.79 -12.55 20.37
CA SER A 7 27.37 -12.42 18.97
C SER A 7 25.87 -12.65 18.81
N SER A 8 25.28 -12.01 17.80
CA SER A 8 23.85 -12.14 17.46
C SER A 8 23.45 -13.61 17.21
N GLN A 9 24.33 -14.39 16.57
CA GLN A 9 24.10 -15.81 16.31
C GLN A 9 24.01 -16.64 17.60
N ARG A 10 24.83 -16.33 18.61
CA ARG A 10 24.78 -17.02 19.92
C ARG A 10 23.50 -16.69 20.68
N LEU A 11 23.09 -15.42 20.67
CA LEU A 11 21.81 -15.00 21.26
C LEU A 11 20.62 -15.71 20.59
N SER A 12 20.60 -15.75 19.25
CA SER A 12 19.55 -16.43 18.49
C SER A 12 19.47 -17.93 18.83
N SER A 13 20.62 -18.60 18.96
CA SER A 13 20.70 -20.00 19.37
C SER A 13 20.14 -20.22 20.78
N TRP A 14 20.52 -19.39 21.75
CA TRP A 14 20.01 -19.47 23.12
C TRP A 14 18.49 -19.27 23.18
N ILE A 15 17.97 -18.25 22.51
CA ILE A 15 16.52 -17.98 22.46
C ILE A 15 15.77 -19.18 21.87
N THR A 16 16.23 -19.70 20.72
CA THR A 16 15.59 -20.82 20.05
C THR A 16 15.65 -22.09 20.92
N SER A 17 16.76 -22.32 21.62
CA SER A 17 16.91 -23.44 22.55
C SER A 17 15.95 -23.34 23.73
N CYS A 18 15.85 -22.18 24.39
CA CYS A 18 14.93 -21.99 25.51
C CYS A 18 13.47 -22.25 25.10
N ILE A 19 13.07 -21.80 23.91
CA ILE A 19 11.71 -21.99 23.42
C ILE A 19 11.43 -23.48 23.16
N ARG A 20 12.35 -24.19 22.48
CA ARG A 20 12.23 -25.63 22.26
C ARG A 20 12.06 -26.37 23.59
N THR A 21 12.87 -26.04 24.60
CA THR A 21 12.74 -26.63 25.93
C THR A 21 11.37 -26.37 26.56
N CYS A 22 10.78 -25.19 26.38
CA CYS A 22 9.42 -24.91 26.87
C CYS A 22 8.36 -25.78 26.18
N TYR A 23 8.48 -26.00 24.86
CA TYR A 23 7.59 -26.89 24.10
C TYR A 23 7.76 -28.36 24.52
N ASP A 24 9.00 -28.81 24.72
CA ASP A 24 9.31 -30.15 25.20
C ASP A 24 8.68 -30.40 26.59
N LEU A 25 8.79 -29.41 27.50
CA LEU A 25 8.16 -29.46 28.83
C LEU A 25 6.62 -29.45 28.76
N ALA A 26 6.04 -28.80 27.75
CA ALA A 26 4.60 -28.79 27.52
C ALA A 26 4.09 -30.05 26.80
N GLY A 27 4.97 -30.96 26.37
CA GLY A 27 4.61 -32.19 25.65
C GLY A 27 4.11 -31.95 24.21
N VAL A 28 4.41 -30.78 23.64
CA VAL A 28 3.98 -30.39 22.28
C VAL A 28 5.20 -30.29 21.38
N SER A 29 5.15 -30.86 20.17
CA SER A 29 6.27 -30.79 19.24
C SER A 29 6.53 -29.35 18.79
N ALA A 30 7.76 -28.88 19.00
CA ALA A 30 8.15 -27.53 18.61
C ALA A 30 8.22 -27.43 17.08
N PRO A 31 7.58 -26.43 16.45
CA PRO A 31 7.72 -26.19 15.03
C PRO A 31 9.14 -25.70 14.70
N HIS A 32 9.48 -25.61 13.40
CA HIS A 32 10.74 -25.02 12.97
C HIS A 32 10.75 -23.52 13.28
N LEU A 33 11.41 -23.15 14.39
CA LEU A 33 11.43 -21.79 14.92
C LEU A 33 12.80 -21.15 14.74
N THR A 34 12.79 -19.88 14.35
CA THR A 34 13.93 -18.97 14.50
C THR A 34 13.60 -17.95 15.58
N ALA A 35 14.60 -17.33 16.22
CA ALA A 35 14.37 -16.27 17.20
C ALA A 35 13.49 -15.12 16.64
N HIS A 36 13.61 -14.85 15.34
CA HIS A 36 12.79 -13.87 14.63
C HIS A 36 11.32 -14.32 14.49
N SER A 37 11.08 -15.61 14.23
CA SER A 37 9.74 -16.20 14.17
C SER A 37 9.00 -16.07 15.49
N THR A 38 9.69 -16.29 16.61
CA THR A 38 9.10 -16.13 17.95
C THR A 38 8.68 -14.70 18.22
N ARG A 39 9.53 -13.73 17.85
CA ARG A 39 9.20 -12.31 17.99
C ARG A 39 7.96 -11.95 17.16
N ALA A 40 7.84 -12.50 15.95
CA ALA A 40 6.67 -12.30 15.10
C ALA A 40 5.39 -12.88 15.72
N GLN A 41 5.46 -14.13 16.19
CA GLN A 41 4.31 -14.81 16.80
C GLN A 41 3.83 -14.09 18.07
N ALA A 42 4.73 -13.78 19.01
CA ALA A 42 4.38 -13.11 20.25
C ALA A 42 3.70 -11.75 20.02
N SER A 43 4.26 -10.95 19.11
CA SER A 43 3.71 -9.63 18.79
C SER A 43 2.37 -9.71 18.07
N SER A 44 2.18 -10.73 17.22
CA SER A 44 0.89 -10.98 16.58
C SER A 44 -0.16 -11.50 17.54
N THR A 45 0.20 -12.38 18.48
CA THR A 45 -0.72 -12.80 19.54
C THR A 45 -1.18 -11.61 20.37
N ALA A 46 -0.27 -10.68 20.71
CA ALA A 46 -0.62 -9.44 21.41
C ALA A 46 -1.56 -8.55 20.58
N PHE A 47 -1.32 -8.44 19.28
CA PHE A 47 -2.20 -7.68 18.37
C PHE A 47 -3.61 -8.30 18.26
N LEU A 48 -3.70 -9.62 18.14
CA LEU A 48 -4.98 -10.34 18.15
C LEU A 48 -5.73 -10.19 19.48
N ALA A 49 -4.98 -10.11 20.59
CA ALA A 49 -5.52 -9.79 21.91
C ALA A 49 -5.92 -8.31 22.07
N GLN A 50 -5.95 -7.53 20.98
CA GLN A 50 -6.35 -6.12 20.94
C GLN A 50 -5.47 -5.21 21.80
N VAL A 51 -4.22 -5.58 22.04
CA VAL A 51 -3.25 -4.70 22.69
C VAL A 51 -2.96 -3.53 21.74
N PRO A 52 -2.98 -2.26 22.21
CA PRO A 52 -2.71 -1.11 21.36
C PRO A 52 -1.38 -1.25 20.63
N ILE A 53 -1.39 -0.99 19.32
CA ILE A 53 -0.21 -1.21 18.47
C ILE A 53 1.02 -0.41 18.91
N GLN A 54 0.80 0.76 19.50
CA GLN A 54 1.86 1.62 20.04
C GLN A 54 2.60 0.93 21.19
N ASP A 55 1.88 0.20 22.05
CA ASP A 55 2.44 -0.52 23.19
C ASP A 55 3.19 -1.77 22.73
N ILE A 56 2.67 -2.48 21.71
CA ILE A 56 3.36 -3.60 21.08
C ILE A 56 4.67 -3.11 20.45
N CYS A 57 4.65 -2.02 19.68
CA CYS A 57 5.85 -1.47 19.04
C CYS A 57 6.89 -1.03 20.07
N ARG A 58 6.46 -0.42 21.17
CA ARG A 58 7.32 -0.05 22.29
C ARG A 58 7.96 -1.27 22.96
N ALA A 59 7.17 -2.29 23.27
CA ALA A 59 7.64 -3.51 23.93
C ALA A 59 8.56 -4.37 23.03
N ALA A 60 8.28 -4.40 21.73
CA ALA A 60 9.06 -5.14 20.73
C ALA A 60 10.29 -4.36 20.21
N VAL A 61 10.49 -3.12 20.67
CA VAL A 61 11.59 -2.22 20.29
C VAL A 61 11.63 -1.97 18.77
N TRP A 62 10.47 -1.67 18.18
CA TRP A 62 10.37 -1.29 16.77
C TRP A 62 10.41 0.22 16.59
N SER A 63 11.04 0.64 15.48
CA SER A 63 11.15 2.04 15.11
C SER A 63 9.83 2.65 14.66
N SER A 64 8.88 1.84 14.17
CA SER A 64 7.57 2.32 13.72
C SER A 64 6.53 1.21 13.62
N VAL A 65 5.26 1.63 13.61
CA VAL A 65 4.11 0.77 13.31
C VAL A 65 4.20 0.16 11.90
N HIS A 66 4.78 0.85 10.93
CA HIS A 66 4.96 0.31 9.58
C HIS A 66 5.87 -0.92 9.54
N THR A 67 6.92 -0.94 10.38
CA THR A 67 7.80 -2.11 10.54
C THR A 67 7.05 -3.32 11.09
N PHE A 68 6.11 -3.09 12.02
CA PHE A 68 5.20 -4.14 12.47
C PHE A 68 4.31 -4.64 11.33
N THR A 69 3.57 -3.76 10.67
CA THR A 69 2.60 -4.13 9.64
C THR A 69 3.24 -4.90 8.48
N ALA A 70 4.45 -4.50 8.06
CA ALA A 70 5.14 -5.11 6.93
C ALA A 70 5.73 -6.51 7.21
N HIS A 71 6.15 -6.78 8.45
CA HIS A 71 6.99 -7.96 8.75
C HIS A 71 6.47 -8.86 9.88
N TYR A 72 5.53 -8.38 10.69
CA TYR A 72 5.19 -9.01 11.97
C TYR A 72 3.71 -9.00 12.31
N ALA A 73 2.87 -8.21 11.66
CA ALA A 73 1.44 -8.44 11.66
C ALA A 73 1.23 -9.75 10.89
N LEU A 74 0.85 -10.82 11.57
CA LEU A 74 0.40 -12.04 10.92
C LEU A 74 -0.88 -11.71 10.14
N VAL A 75 -0.70 -11.26 8.89
CA VAL A 75 -1.60 -11.60 7.80
C VAL A 75 -1.41 -13.10 7.53
N GLN A 76 -1.79 -13.95 8.48
CA GLN A 76 -1.89 -15.40 8.26
C GLN A 76 -3.24 -15.79 7.65
N GLN A 77 -3.96 -14.84 7.03
CA GLN A 77 -5.22 -15.15 6.34
C GLN A 77 -5.47 -14.34 5.05
N SER A 78 -4.45 -13.80 4.39
CA SER A 78 -4.60 -13.42 2.97
C SER A 78 -4.34 -14.59 2.01
N ARG A 79 -4.37 -15.83 2.51
CA ARG A 79 -4.15 -17.01 1.68
C ARG A 79 -5.42 -17.77 1.30
N ASP A 80 -6.54 -17.60 2.02
CA ASP A 80 -7.76 -18.38 1.72
C ASP A 80 -9.09 -17.58 1.74
N ASP A 81 -9.07 -16.24 1.75
CA ASP A 81 -10.31 -15.49 1.75
C ASP A 81 -10.73 -15.13 0.32
N ALA A 82 -11.34 -16.10 -0.37
CA ALA A 82 -12.24 -15.81 -1.49
C ALA A 82 -13.26 -14.71 -1.12
N ALA A 83 -13.56 -14.56 0.17
CA ALA A 83 -14.34 -13.47 0.75
C ALA A 83 -13.69 -12.08 0.62
N PHE A 84 -12.37 -11.91 0.81
CA PHE A 84 -11.72 -10.60 0.62
C PHE A 84 -11.69 -10.21 -0.86
N GLY A 85 -11.30 -11.16 -1.73
CA GLY A 85 -11.39 -10.96 -3.17
C GLY A 85 -12.82 -10.64 -3.61
N SER A 86 -13.81 -11.36 -3.07
CA SER A 86 -15.22 -11.14 -3.35
C SER A 86 -15.69 -9.78 -2.86
N VAL A 87 -15.42 -9.37 -1.60
CA VAL A 87 -15.84 -8.07 -1.06
C VAL A 87 -15.17 -6.92 -1.81
N VAL A 88 -13.85 -7.00 -2.04
CA VAL A 88 -13.13 -5.95 -2.80
C VAL A 88 -13.73 -5.82 -4.19
N LEU A 89 -14.01 -6.93 -4.89
CA LEU A 89 -14.63 -6.91 -6.23
C LEU A 89 -16.11 -6.52 -6.20
N HIS A 90 -16.86 -6.80 -5.13
CA HIS A 90 -18.29 -6.45 -5.02
C HIS A 90 -18.52 -4.99 -4.60
N THR A 91 -17.50 -4.34 -4.04
CA THR A 91 -17.54 -2.93 -3.64
C THR A 91 -16.67 -2.04 -4.54
N VAL A 92 -16.34 -2.48 -5.76
CA VAL A 92 -15.79 -1.56 -6.76
C VAL A 92 -16.93 -0.83 -7.47
N ASN A 93 -16.67 0.41 -7.85
CA ASN A 93 -17.54 1.09 -8.79
C ASN A 93 -17.33 0.46 -10.18
N GLU A 94 -18.39 -0.10 -10.78
CA GLU A 94 -18.35 -0.66 -12.13
C GLU A 94 -18.10 0.41 -13.20
N THR A 95 -18.32 1.69 -12.87
CA THR A 95 -18.08 2.82 -13.78
C THR A 95 -16.70 3.43 -13.56
N PHE A 96 -15.69 2.86 -14.20
CA PHE A 96 -14.33 3.40 -14.11
C PHE A 96 -14.21 4.72 -14.87
N ALA A 97 -13.79 5.78 -14.17
CA ALA A 97 -13.64 7.11 -14.77
C ALA A 97 -12.63 7.15 -15.93
N ILE A 98 -11.67 6.22 -15.99
CA ILE A 98 -10.72 6.10 -17.10
C ILE A 98 -11.42 5.78 -18.42
N ASP A 99 -12.41 4.87 -18.39
CA ASP A 99 -13.16 4.46 -19.57
C ASP A 99 -14.08 5.60 -20.01
N LEU A 100 -14.77 6.23 -19.06
CA LEU A 100 -15.66 7.37 -19.33
C LEU A 100 -14.93 8.55 -19.98
N ILE A 101 -13.69 8.84 -19.58
CA ILE A 101 -12.89 9.91 -20.19
C ILE A 101 -12.36 9.50 -21.56
N ALA A 102 -12.01 8.22 -21.76
CA ALA A 102 -11.58 7.71 -23.06
C ALA A 102 -12.70 7.73 -24.12
N GLU A 103 -13.96 7.57 -23.68
CA GLU A 103 -15.14 7.67 -24.54
C GLU A 103 -15.45 9.12 -24.98
N GLN A 104 -15.00 10.13 -24.25
CA GLN A 104 -15.24 11.52 -24.63
C GLN A 104 -14.51 11.90 -25.92
N PRO A 105 -15.17 12.56 -26.88
CA PRO A 105 -14.54 12.95 -28.13
C PRO A 105 -13.47 14.01 -27.91
N VAL A 106 -12.40 13.94 -28.71
CA VAL A 106 -11.35 14.96 -28.72
C VAL A 106 -11.90 16.28 -29.24
N ASN A 107 -11.81 17.33 -28.44
CA ASN A 107 -12.27 18.66 -28.78
C ASN A 107 -11.34 19.33 -29.79
N LYS A 108 -11.84 19.54 -31.01
CA LYS A 108 -11.07 20.17 -32.09
C LYS A 108 -11.26 21.69 -32.06
N VAL A 109 -10.18 22.41 -31.85
CA VAL A 109 -10.15 23.88 -31.67
C VAL A 109 -9.25 24.53 -32.72
N GLU A 110 -9.43 25.82 -33.01
CA GLU A 110 -8.59 26.53 -33.99
C GLU A 110 -7.37 27.20 -33.34
N SER A 111 -7.48 27.52 -32.06
CA SER A 111 -6.45 28.21 -31.29
C SER A 111 -5.29 27.30 -30.88
N ARG A 112 -4.08 27.87 -30.88
CA ARG A 112 -2.83 27.24 -30.43
C ARG A 112 -2.78 26.95 -28.92
N VAL A 113 -3.45 27.78 -28.12
CA VAL A 113 -3.57 27.62 -26.66
C VAL A 113 -5.03 27.72 -26.28
N ILE A 114 -5.53 26.79 -25.47
CA ILE A 114 -6.92 26.82 -24.95
C ILE A 114 -6.93 27.04 -23.45
N SER A 115 -8.02 27.63 -22.94
CA SER A 115 -8.31 27.65 -21.51
C SER A 115 -9.37 26.61 -21.15
N CYS A 116 -9.08 25.78 -20.15
CA CYS A 116 -10.03 24.80 -19.61
C CYS A 116 -10.27 25.12 -18.12
N ASP A 117 -11.54 25.12 -17.72
CA ASP A 117 -11.97 25.33 -16.33
C ASP A 117 -12.94 24.22 -15.84
N GLY A 118 -13.11 23.15 -16.62
CA GLY A 118 -13.97 22.03 -16.29
C GLY A 118 -15.46 22.24 -16.58
N GLY A 119 -15.86 23.41 -17.11
CA GLY A 119 -17.25 23.71 -17.45
C GLY A 119 -18.11 24.01 -16.21
N GLY A 120 -18.42 25.29 -15.98
CA GLY A 120 -19.17 25.73 -14.79
C GLY A 120 -18.49 26.86 -14.00
N GLY A 121 -17.43 27.46 -14.55
CA GLY A 121 -16.72 28.58 -13.93
C GLY A 121 -16.15 28.18 -12.57
N ALA A 122 -16.70 28.73 -11.49
CA ALA A 122 -16.25 28.45 -10.12
C ALA A 122 -16.57 27.02 -9.63
N LEU A 123 -17.47 26.29 -10.30
CA LEU A 123 -17.83 24.91 -9.93
C LEU A 123 -16.91 23.85 -10.54
N GLY A 124 -16.08 24.24 -11.51
CA GLY A 124 -15.11 23.35 -12.12
C GLY A 124 -13.77 23.38 -11.40
N HIS A 125 -12.69 23.19 -12.16
CA HIS A 125 -11.33 23.25 -11.65
C HIS A 125 -10.70 24.62 -11.91
N PRO A 126 -9.57 24.98 -11.26
CA PRO A 126 -8.86 26.20 -11.58
C PRO A 126 -8.57 26.31 -13.07
N LYS A 127 -8.79 27.51 -13.64
CA LYS A 127 -8.55 27.75 -15.07
C LYS A 127 -7.09 27.45 -15.41
N VAL A 128 -6.89 26.54 -16.35
CA VAL A 128 -5.57 26.20 -16.89
C VAL A 128 -5.49 26.45 -18.38
N TYR A 129 -4.27 26.71 -18.85
CA TYR A 129 -3.97 26.91 -20.26
C TYR A 129 -3.21 25.71 -20.81
N ILE A 130 -3.71 25.13 -21.89
CA ILE A 130 -3.13 23.93 -22.51
C ILE A 130 -2.58 24.32 -23.87
N ASN A 131 -1.30 24.03 -24.09
CA ASN A 131 -0.61 24.30 -25.33
C ASN A 131 -0.80 23.14 -26.33
N LEU A 132 -1.21 23.45 -27.56
CA LEU A 132 -1.53 22.50 -28.63
C LEU A 132 -0.52 22.50 -29.79
N ASP A 133 0.67 23.07 -29.58
CA ASP A 133 1.77 23.16 -30.57
C ASP A 133 2.21 21.85 -31.23
N LYS A 134 1.87 20.71 -30.63
CA LYS A 134 2.34 19.40 -31.07
C LYS A 134 1.22 18.67 -31.82
N ASP A 135 1.23 18.73 -33.14
CA ASP A 135 0.21 18.11 -34.01
C ASP A 135 0.08 16.58 -33.82
N THR A 136 1.16 15.95 -33.34
CA THR A 136 1.27 14.51 -33.11
C THR A 136 0.57 14.03 -31.83
N LYS A 137 0.25 14.93 -30.88
CA LYS A 137 -0.37 14.55 -29.59
C LYS A 137 -1.56 15.46 -29.28
N THR A 138 -2.59 14.89 -28.67
CA THR A 138 -3.68 15.68 -28.10
C THR A 138 -3.19 16.34 -26.81
N GLY A 139 -3.61 17.58 -26.58
CA GLY A 139 -3.39 18.27 -25.31
C GLY A 139 -4.46 17.83 -24.31
N THR A 140 -4.04 17.17 -23.24
CA THR A 140 -4.96 16.67 -22.20
C THR A 140 -5.00 17.65 -21.03
N CYS A 141 -6.20 17.96 -20.53
CA CYS A 141 -6.37 18.72 -19.30
C CYS A 141 -5.95 17.87 -18.09
N GLY A 142 -5.06 18.37 -17.24
CA GLY A 142 -4.58 17.67 -16.05
C GLY A 142 -5.61 17.50 -14.92
N TYR A 143 -6.79 18.11 -15.05
CA TYR A 143 -7.87 18.01 -14.07
C TYR A 143 -9.00 17.11 -14.56
N CYS A 144 -9.74 17.56 -15.58
CA CYS A 144 -10.89 16.82 -16.09
C CYS A 144 -10.55 15.74 -17.14
N GLY A 145 -9.29 15.59 -17.55
CA GLY A 145 -8.87 14.53 -18.49
C GLY A 145 -9.34 14.71 -19.94
N LEU A 146 -10.15 15.74 -20.22
CA LEU A 146 -10.58 16.09 -21.58
C LEU A 146 -9.40 16.37 -22.50
N GLN A 147 -9.54 15.92 -23.75
CA GLN A 147 -8.52 16.03 -24.78
C GLN A 147 -8.87 17.11 -25.79
N PHE A 148 -7.86 17.85 -26.23
CA PHE A 148 -7.98 18.93 -27.19
C PHE A 148 -6.97 18.75 -28.33
N LYS A 149 -7.34 19.14 -29.55
CA LYS A 149 -6.43 19.12 -30.71
C LYS A 149 -6.67 20.33 -31.61
N GLN A 150 -5.59 20.96 -32.05
CA GLN A 150 -5.70 22.07 -33.01
C GLN A 150 -6.12 21.55 -34.39
N LYS A 151 -7.07 22.23 -35.04
CA LYS A 151 -7.42 22.03 -36.45
C LYS A 151 -6.39 22.79 -37.30
N HIS A 152 -5.64 22.07 -38.12
CA HIS A 152 -4.81 22.69 -39.14
C HIS A 152 -5.63 22.76 -40.43
N HIS A 153 -5.79 23.96 -40.97
CA HIS A 153 -6.26 24.13 -42.33
C HIS A 153 -5.10 23.81 -43.26
N HIS A 154 -5.31 22.83 -44.14
CA HIS A 154 -4.43 22.55 -45.26
C HIS A 154 -4.79 23.45 -46.44
#